data_AF-A0A8J4A3J3-F1
#
_entry.id   AF-A0A8J4A3J3-F1
#
_cell.length_a   1.000
_cell.length_b   1.000
_cell.length_c   1.000
_cell.angle_alpha   90.00
_cell.angle_beta   90.00
_cell.angle_gamma   90.00
#
_symmetry.space_group_name_H-M   'P 1'
#
loop_
_entity.id
_entity.type
_entity.pdbx_description
1 polymer ?
#
loop_
_entity_poly.entity_id
_entity_poly.type
_entity_poly.pdbx_seq_one_letter_code
_entity_poly.pdbx_strand_id
1 'polypeptide(L)'
;MSPHNDSGSDEFVAPPQMFCRTCRRPLNTRARAGRIEYLHAEQLRGGAAGHPAEPVTAAEIGTVVLVCDFCSAADPVWIYTGADQETDIRVVTSEVVDFGDYQRRHRAARTVRADTEMGPLQQWGERWTACDGCAAYLDARNLYGLIGRVVDRMAAKYRRGSRLARTRADLHALYSPLFATLQPGRTAITDEHPGQRNPTPDST
;
A
#
# COMPACT_ATOMS: atom_id res chain seq x y z
N MET A 1 24.29 18.46 -40.61
CA MET A 1 23.06 19.01 -39.98
C MET A 1 22.14 17.84 -39.71
N SER A 2 22.21 17.30 -38.50
CA SER A 2 21.24 16.31 -38.00
C SER A 2 20.54 16.98 -36.81
N PRO A 3 19.21 17.00 -36.76
CA PRO A 3 18.50 17.59 -35.63
C PRO A 3 18.55 16.60 -34.45
N HIS A 4 19.01 17.09 -33.30
CA HIS A 4 18.80 16.43 -32.02
C HIS A 4 17.33 16.63 -31.62
N ASN A 5 16.58 15.54 -31.53
CA ASN A 5 15.30 15.52 -30.85
C ASN A 5 15.58 15.56 -29.35
N ASP A 6 15.33 16.72 -28.75
CA ASP A 6 15.30 16.93 -27.31
C ASP A 6 13.90 16.54 -26.80
N SER A 7 13.70 15.24 -26.57
CA SER A 7 12.51 14.72 -25.91
C SER A 7 12.69 14.89 -24.41
N GLY A 8 12.32 16.08 -23.91
CA GLY A 8 12.16 16.32 -22.47
C GLY A 8 11.14 15.35 -21.90
N SER A 9 11.62 14.28 -21.27
CA SER A 9 10.84 13.47 -20.36
C SER A 9 10.49 14.36 -19.17
N ASP A 10 9.24 14.80 -19.11
CA ASP A 10 8.62 15.38 -17.92
C ASP A 10 8.69 14.30 -16.83
N GLU A 11 9.82 14.29 -16.11
CA GLU A 11 10.13 13.35 -15.06
C GLU A 11 9.12 13.61 -13.95
N PHE A 12 8.10 12.75 -13.87
CA PHE A 12 7.05 12.83 -12.87
C PHE A 12 7.69 12.55 -11.51
N VAL A 13 8.22 13.59 -10.87
CA VAL A 13 8.80 13.48 -9.53
C VAL A 13 7.66 13.12 -8.59
N ALA A 14 7.66 11.88 -8.12
CA ALA A 14 6.70 11.40 -7.14
C ALA A 14 6.72 12.36 -5.93
N PRO A 15 5.55 12.78 -5.43
CA PRO A 15 5.49 13.68 -4.29
C PRO A 15 6.22 13.04 -3.09
N PRO A 16 6.93 13.84 -2.28
CA PRO A 16 7.66 13.31 -1.12
C PRO A 16 6.71 12.58 -0.17
N GLN A 17 7.20 11.52 0.48
CA GLN A 17 6.44 10.78 1.48
C GLN A 17 5.94 11.73 2.57
N MET A 18 4.62 11.81 2.72
CA MET A 18 3.98 12.62 3.76
C MET A 18 3.72 11.79 5.02
N PHE A 19 3.77 12.44 6.16
CA PHE A 19 3.50 11.91 7.48
C PHE A 19 2.35 12.67 8.11
N CYS A 20 1.65 12.07 9.05
CA CYS A 20 0.60 12.77 9.78
C CYS A 20 1.19 13.56 10.95
N ARG A 21 0.90 14.86 11.07
CA ARG A 21 1.38 15.71 12.16
C ARG A 21 0.98 15.19 13.54
N THR A 22 -0.22 14.63 13.66
CA THR A 22 -0.78 14.17 14.94
C THR A 22 -0.16 12.85 15.40
N CYS A 23 -0.21 11.79 14.58
CA CYS A 23 0.29 10.47 14.97
C CYS A 23 1.71 10.16 14.49
N ARG A 24 2.31 11.04 13.69
CA ARG A 24 3.67 10.93 13.12
C ARG A 24 3.89 9.71 12.23
N ARG A 25 2.81 9.04 11.82
CA ARG A 25 2.83 7.85 10.94
C ARG A 25 2.84 8.26 9.47
N PRO A 26 3.44 7.46 8.57
CA PRO A 26 3.36 7.70 7.13
C PRO A 26 1.91 7.67 6.65
N LEU A 27 1.59 8.60 5.74
CA LEU A 27 0.30 8.70 5.07
C LEU A 27 0.39 8.12 3.66
N ASN A 28 -0.69 7.47 3.25
CA ASN A 28 -0.86 7.02 1.87
C ASN A 28 -1.55 8.13 1.09
N THR A 29 -1.22 8.25 -0.20
CA THR A 29 -1.89 9.18 -1.12
C THR A 29 -2.99 8.46 -1.88
N ARG A 30 -4.08 9.17 -2.14
CA ARG A 30 -5.16 8.76 -3.05
C ARG A 30 -5.50 9.94 -3.94
N ALA A 31 -5.26 9.83 -5.23
CA ALA A 31 -5.78 10.79 -6.19
C ALA A 31 -7.29 10.58 -6.39
N ARG A 32 -8.08 11.66 -6.30
CA ARG A 32 -9.53 11.67 -6.58
C ARG A 32 -9.92 12.98 -7.25
N ALA A 33 -10.45 12.92 -8.47
CA ALA A 33 -10.94 14.07 -9.22
C ALA A 33 -9.94 15.25 -9.29
N GLY A 34 -8.66 14.94 -9.56
CA GLY A 34 -7.58 15.94 -9.63
C GLY A 34 -7.09 16.47 -8.27
N ARG A 35 -7.55 15.91 -7.14
CA ARG A 35 -7.08 16.25 -5.79
C ARG A 35 -6.36 15.07 -5.14
N ILE A 36 -5.30 15.35 -4.40
CA ILE A 36 -4.61 14.37 -3.57
C ILE A 36 -5.28 14.34 -2.19
N GLU A 37 -5.72 13.16 -1.77
CA GLU A 37 -6.20 12.87 -0.43
C GLU A 37 -5.15 12.06 0.32
N TYR A 38 -4.93 12.38 1.60
CA TYR A 38 -3.99 11.66 2.44
C TYR A 38 -4.74 10.78 3.45
N LEU A 39 -4.35 9.50 3.55
CA LEU A 39 -5.06 8.48 4.30
C LEU A 39 -4.12 7.71 5.22
N HIS A 40 -4.57 7.44 6.44
CA HIS A 40 -3.89 6.51 7.33
C HIS A 40 -4.00 5.08 6.78
N ALA A 41 -2.99 4.25 7.09
CA ALA A 41 -2.97 2.88 6.63
C ALA A 41 -4.13 2.03 7.19
N GLU A 42 -4.70 2.38 8.36
CA GLU A 42 -5.93 1.73 8.85
C GLU A 42 -7.16 2.05 8.00
N GLN A 43 -7.23 3.26 7.41
CA GLN A 43 -8.36 3.68 6.57
C GLN A 43 -8.40 2.92 5.24
N LEU A 44 -7.23 2.60 4.65
CA LEU A 44 -7.15 1.72 3.48
C LEU A 44 -7.66 0.31 3.77
N ARG A 45 -7.51 -0.15 5.01
CA ARG A 45 -8.01 -1.46 5.48
C ARG A 45 -9.46 -1.41 5.98
N GLY A 46 -10.16 -0.31 5.69
CA GLY A 46 -11.56 -0.07 6.07
C GLY A 46 -11.79 0.03 7.58
N GLY A 47 -10.75 0.38 8.34
CA GLY A 47 -10.84 0.90 9.69
C GLY A 47 -11.12 2.41 9.70
N ALA A 48 -11.31 2.97 10.89
CA ALA A 48 -11.35 4.41 11.10
C ALA A 48 -10.05 4.85 11.78
N ALA A 49 -9.49 5.98 11.34
CA ALA A 49 -8.44 6.65 12.07
C ALA A 49 -9.05 7.41 13.26
N GLY A 50 -8.31 7.55 14.36
CA GLY A 50 -8.74 8.31 15.54
C GLY A 50 -8.75 9.83 15.32
N HIS A 51 -8.18 10.31 14.21
CA HIS A 51 -8.10 11.72 13.84
C HIS A 51 -8.00 11.87 12.31
N PRO A 52 -8.32 13.05 11.75
CA PRO A 52 -8.08 13.35 10.33
C PRO A 52 -6.57 13.33 10.01
N ALA A 53 -6.24 13.09 8.74
CA ALA A 53 -4.86 13.18 8.28
C ALA A 53 -4.43 14.65 8.15
N GLU A 54 -3.30 14.99 8.75
CA GLU A 54 -2.65 16.30 8.64
C GLU A 54 -1.26 16.11 8.01
N PRO A 55 -1.14 16.17 6.68
CA PRO A 55 0.09 15.81 5.99
C PRO A 55 1.20 16.83 6.23
N VAL A 56 2.38 16.35 6.60
CA VAL A 56 3.62 17.08 6.82
C VAL A 56 4.81 16.27 6.34
N THR A 57 5.92 16.93 6.05
CA THR A 57 7.19 16.29 5.68
C THR A 57 7.89 15.72 6.93
N ALA A 58 8.81 14.77 6.73
CA ALA A 58 9.63 14.23 7.82
C ALA A 58 10.45 15.33 8.52
N ALA A 59 10.94 16.32 7.75
CA ALA A 59 11.72 17.44 8.27
C ALA A 59 10.93 18.30 9.28
N GLU A 60 9.60 18.39 9.14
CA GLU A 60 8.75 19.18 10.03
C GLU A 60 8.44 18.50 11.37
N ILE A 61 8.46 17.16 11.44
CA ILE A 61 8.08 16.41 12.66
C ILE A 61 9.27 15.83 13.42
N GLY A 62 10.44 15.78 12.80
CA GLY A 62 11.70 15.28 13.37
C GLY A 62 11.71 13.76 13.58
N THR A 63 10.81 13.25 14.42
CA THR A 63 10.69 11.81 14.73
C THR A 63 9.43 11.23 14.11
N VAL A 64 9.58 10.19 13.30
CA VAL A 64 8.47 9.45 12.68
C VAL A 64 8.10 8.23 13.52
N VAL A 65 6.81 7.87 13.52
CA VAL A 65 6.33 6.60 14.10
C VAL A 65 6.20 5.60 12.98
N LEU A 66 7.11 4.63 12.94
CA LEU A 66 7.07 3.53 11.98
C LEU A 66 6.11 2.45 12.46
N VAL A 67 5.45 1.81 11.50
CA VAL A 67 4.60 0.63 11.73
C VAL A 67 4.93 -0.39 10.67
N CYS A 68 4.76 -1.68 10.98
CA CYS A 68 4.94 -2.73 9.99
C CYS A 68 3.96 -2.53 8.81
N ASP A 69 4.47 -2.46 7.58
CA ASP A 69 3.68 -2.22 6.36
C ASP A 69 2.64 -3.31 6.11
N PHE A 70 2.94 -4.52 6.57
CA PHE A 70 2.11 -5.69 6.35
C PHE A 70 0.98 -5.80 7.37
N CYS A 71 1.32 -5.85 8.66
CA CYS A 71 0.36 -6.13 9.74
C CYS A 71 0.04 -4.94 10.66
N SER A 72 0.63 -3.76 10.41
CA SER A 72 0.48 -2.55 11.25
C SER A 72 0.94 -2.71 12.70
N ALA A 73 1.74 -3.75 13.02
CA ALA A 73 2.35 -3.85 14.33
C ALA A 73 3.15 -2.59 14.63
N ALA A 74 3.02 -2.09 15.86
CA ALA A 74 3.91 -1.06 16.39
C ALA A 74 5.36 -1.60 16.37
N ASP A 75 6.31 -0.71 16.17
CA ASP A 75 7.75 -0.98 16.25
C ASP A 75 8.24 -2.03 15.25
N PRO A 76 8.21 -1.74 13.93
CA PRO A 76 8.94 -2.55 12.98
C PRO A 76 10.43 -2.49 13.32
N VAL A 77 11.11 -3.60 13.08
CA VAL A 77 12.54 -3.77 13.41
C VAL A 77 13.40 -4.01 12.18
N TRP A 78 12.79 -4.23 11.01
CA TRP A 78 13.48 -4.51 9.76
C TRP A 78 13.01 -3.61 8.63
N ILE A 79 13.94 -3.27 7.74
CA ILE A 79 13.70 -2.63 6.44
C ILE A 79 14.11 -3.63 5.36
N TYR A 80 13.21 -3.83 4.40
CA TYR A 80 13.45 -4.55 3.16
C TYR A 80 13.46 -3.57 1.99
N THR A 81 14.29 -3.86 0.99
CA THR A 81 14.32 -3.10 -0.27
C THR A 81 13.71 -3.93 -1.39
N GLY A 82 12.82 -3.34 -2.18
CA GLY A 82 12.30 -3.89 -3.43
C GLY A 82 12.37 -2.83 -4.54
N ALA A 83 11.90 -3.17 -5.74
CA ALA A 83 11.70 -2.14 -6.76
C ALA A 83 10.58 -1.19 -6.31
N ASP A 84 10.58 0.04 -6.79
CA ASP A 84 9.50 0.98 -6.52
C ASP A 84 8.15 0.36 -6.91
N GLN A 85 7.21 0.35 -5.97
CA GLN A 85 5.92 -0.28 -6.15
C GLN A 85 4.82 0.76 -6.17
N GLU A 86 4.12 0.79 -7.29
CA GLU A 86 2.85 1.48 -7.43
C GLU A 86 1.75 0.43 -7.55
N THR A 87 0.68 0.58 -6.77
CA THR A 87 -0.52 -0.25 -6.94
C THR A 87 -1.64 0.62 -7.51
N ASP A 88 -2.06 0.32 -8.73
CA ASP A 88 -3.29 0.86 -9.33
C ASP A 88 -4.48 0.05 -8.79
N ILE A 89 -5.21 0.62 -7.83
CA ILE A 89 -6.43 0.00 -7.30
C ILE A 89 -7.59 0.38 -8.22
N ARG A 90 -8.03 -0.51 -9.10
CA ARG A 90 -9.26 -0.27 -9.88
C ARG A 90 -10.50 -0.33 -8.99
N VAL A 91 -11.28 0.75 -8.98
CA VAL A 91 -12.55 0.82 -8.22
C VAL A 91 -13.69 0.46 -9.17
N VAL A 92 -14.43 -0.60 -8.82
CA VAL A 92 -15.67 -0.94 -9.52
C VAL A 92 -16.71 0.13 -9.19
N THR A 93 -17.13 0.92 -10.19
CA THR A 93 -18.11 2.00 -10.02
C THR A 93 -19.51 1.58 -10.40
N SER A 94 -19.64 0.56 -11.25
CA SER A 94 -20.93 -0.06 -11.57
C SER A 94 -20.76 -1.56 -11.79
N GLU A 95 -21.76 -2.35 -11.40
CA GLU A 95 -21.86 -3.76 -11.74
C GLU A 95 -23.22 -4.02 -12.41
N VAL A 96 -23.18 -4.51 -13.64
CA VAL A 96 -24.35 -5.05 -14.35
C VAL A 96 -24.42 -6.54 -14.07
N VAL A 97 -25.49 -6.94 -13.40
CA VAL A 97 -25.81 -8.35 -13.12
C VAL A 97 -26.94 -8.81 -14.03
N ASP A 98 -26.94 -10.10 -14.38
CA ASP A 98 -28.07 -10.68 -15.10
C ASP A 98 -29.34 -10.64 -14.23
N PHE A 99 -30.41 -10.03 -14.76
CA PHE A 99 -31.65 -9.81 -14.03
C PHE A 99 -32.36 -11.13 -13.64
N GLY A 100 -32.27 -12.16 -14.48
CA GLY A 100 -32.88 -13.46 -14.25
C GLY A 100 -32.15 -14.29 -13.18
N ASP A 101 -30.85 -14.09 -13.03
CA ASP A 101 -30.05 -14.63 -11.93
C ASP A 101 -30.24 -13.83 -10.64
N TYR A 102 -30.37 -12.50 -10.74
CA TYR A 102 -30.67 -11.63 -9.59
C TYR A 102 -31.99 -11.99 -8.92
N GLN A 103 -33.06 -12.19 -9.69
CA GLN A 103 -34.37 -12.57 -9.14
C GLN A 103 -34.38 -13.98 -8.50
N ARG A 104 -33.56 -14.92 -8.98
CA ARG A 104 -33.57 -16.31 -8.50
C ARG A 104 -32.58 -16.60 -7.38
N ARG A 105 -31.44 -15.91 -7.37
CA ARG A 105 -30.31 -16.27 -6.49
C ARG A 105 -29.78 -15.12 -5.66
N HIS A 106 -30.26 -13.88 -5.88
CA HIS A 106 -29.92 -12.63 -5.19
C HIS A 106 -28.41 -12.37 -4.96
N ARG A 107 -27.75 -13.16 -4.09
CA ARG A 107 -26.33 -13.04 -3.72
C ARG A 107 -25.35 -13.81 -4.60
N ALA A 108 -25.84 -14.60 -5.57
CA ALA A 108 -25.01 -15.34 -6.52
C ALA A 108 -25.24 -14.91 -7.98
N ALA A 109 -25.84 -13.74 -8.19
CA ALA A 109 -26.03 -13.22 -9.53
C ALA A 109 -24.67 -12.97 -10.18
N ARG A 110 -24.46 -13.56 -11.37
CA ARG A 110 -23.20 -13.42 -12.08
C ARG A 110 -23.09 -11.98 -12.62
N THR A 111 -22.00 -11.29 -12.28
CA THR A 111 -21.67 -10.00 -12.89
C THR A 111 -21.38 -10.22 -14.37
N VAL A 112 -22.20 -9.63 -15.24
CA VAL A 112 -22.09 -9.70 -16.70
C VAL A 112 -21.10 -8.66 -17.19
N ARG A 113 -21.11 -7.48 -16.55
CA ARG A 113 -20.20 -6.38 -16.84
C ARG A 113 -19.93 -5.61 -15.56
N ALA A 114 -18.69 -5.22 -15.33
CA ALA A 114 -18.32 -4.28 -14.29
C ALA A 114 -17.68 -3.08 -14.98
N ASP A 115 -18.20 -1.87 -14.73
CA ASP A 115 -17.49 -0.65 -15.10
C ASP A 115 -16.52 -0.34 -13.95
N THR A 116 -15.25 -0.19 -14.31
CA THR A 116 -14.19 0.13 -13.35
C THR A 116 -13.58 1.47 -13.72
N GLU A 117 -13.49 2.37 -12.75
CA GLU A 117 -12.65 3.57 -12.87
C GLU A 117 -11.25 3.25 -12.35
N MET A 118 -10.24 3.94 -12.89
CA MET A 118 -8.92 4.01 -12.25
C MET A 118 -9.15 4.54 -10.84
N GLY A 119 -8.83 3.73 -9.83
CA GLY A 119 -8.90 4.18 -8.46
C GLY A 119 -7.53 4.62 -7.97
N PRO A 120 -7.29 4.60 -6.66
CA PRO A 120 -6.08 5.17 -6.08
C PRO A 120 -4.81 4.54 -6.66
N LEU A 121 -3.90 5.40 -7.15
CA LEU A 121 -2.49 5.05 -7.24
C LEU A 121 -1.92 5.11 -5.82
N GLN A 122 -1.51 3.97 -5.29
CA GLN A 122 -0.81 3.89 -4.03
C GLN A 122 0.68 3.69 -4.29
N GLN A 123 1.48 4.71 -3.97
CA GLN A 123 2.93 4.62 -4.00
C GLN A 123 3.42 4.06 -2.66
N TRP A 124 4.11 2.92 -2.71
CA TRP A 124 4.66 2.26 -1.53
C TRP A 124 6.15 2.55 -1.32
N GLY A 125 6.83 2.97 -2.39
CA GLY A 125 8.27 3.19 -2.42
C GLY A 125 9.07 1.88 -2.46
N GLU A 126 10.39 2.04 -2.46
CA GLU A 126 11.35 0.93 -2.50
C GLU A 126 11.57 0.26 -1.13
N ARG A 127 11.25 0.97 -0.03
CA ARG A 127 11.55 0.51 1.34
C ARG A 127 10.31 0.11 2.12
N TRP A 128 10.32 -1.14 2.58
CA TRP A 128 9.24 -1.78 3.31
C TRP A 128 9.68 -2.15 4.72
N THR A 129 8.98 -1.64 5.71
CA THR A 129 9.22 -1.88 7.13
C THR A 129 8.44 -3.11 7.61
N ALA A 130 9.11 -4.00 8.32
CA ALA A 130 8.52 -5.24 8.84
C ALA A 130 8.85 -5.43 10.33
N CYS A 131 7.86 -5.94 11.09
CA CYS A 131 8.12 -6.54 12.39
C CYS A 131 8.73 -7.94 12.22
N ASP A 132 9.38 -8.47 13.26
CA ASP A 132 9.98 -9.81 13.24
C ASP A 132 9.06 -10.89 12.69
N GLY A 133 7.79 -10.85 13.11
CA GLY A 133 6.81 -11.84 12.71
C GLY A 133 6.43 -11.79 11.23
N CYS A 134 6.53 -10.64 10.56
CA CYS A 134 6.34 -10.55 9.11
C CYS A 134 7.65 -10.80 8.36
N ALA A 135 8.78 -10.37 8.94
CA ALA A 135 10.12 -10.57 8.41
C ALA A 135 10.44 -12.06 8.20
N ALA A 136 10.04 -12.93 9.13
CA ALA A 136 10.19 -14.39 8.97
C ALA A 136 9.55 -14.94 7.68
N TYR A 137 8.41 -14.40 7.24
CA TYR A 137 7.77 -14.84 5.99
C TYR A 137 8.41 -14.22 4.75
N LEU A 138 8.93 -13.00 4.85
CA LEU A 138 9.69 -12.35 3.77
C LEU A 138 10.99 -13.10 3.50
N ASP A 139 11.75 -13.42 4.56
CA ASP A 139 12.99 -14.18 4.46
C ASP A 139 12.77 -15.57 3.85
N ALA A 140 11.71 -16.25 4.28
CA ALA A 140 11.31 -17.56 3.75
C ALA A 140 10.64 -17.50 2.38
N ARG A 141 10.47 -16.30 1.78
CA ARG A 141 9.71 -16.06 0.54
C ARG A 141 8.33 -16.72 0.54
N ASN A 142 7.68 -16.76 1.71
CA ASN A 142 6.38 -17.37 1.92
C ASN A 142 5.24 -16.34 1.86
N LEU A 143 4.85 -15.98 0.63
CA LEU A 143 3.78 -15.02 0.35
C LEU A 143 2.45 -15.41 1.00
N TYR A 144 2.01 -16.67 0.84
CA TYR A 144 0.71 -17.11 1.35
C TYR A 144 0.67 -17.16 2.87
N GLY A 145 1.79 -17.52 3.52
CA GLY A 145 1.93 -17.46 4.96
C GLY A 145 1.84 -16.03 5.50
N LEU A 146 2.49 -15.08 4.81
CA LEU A 146 2.38 -13.66 5.14
C LEU A 146 0.93 -13.16 5.02
N ILE A 147 0.24 -13.47 3.91
CA ILE A 147 -1.16 -13.10 3.71
C ILE A 147 -2.05 -13.68 4.82
N GLY A 148 -1.85 -14.95 5.18
CA GLY A 148 -2.57 -15.58 6.29
C GLY A 148 -2.42 -14.82 7.60
N ARG A 149 -1.17 -14.51 7.97
CA ARG A 149 -0.85 -13.74 9.18
C ARG A 149 -1.50 -12.35 9.17
N VAL A 150 -1.45 -11.64 8.04
CA VAL A 150 -2.03 -10.29 7.91
C VAL A 150 -3.54 -10.36 8.12
N VAL A 151 -4.22 -11.30 7.45
CA VAL A 151 -5.66 -11.52 7.59
C VAL A 151 -6.06 -11.79 9.04
N ASP A 152 -5.30 -12.60 9.77
CA ASP A 152 -5.61 -12.93 11.17
C ASP A 152 -5.61 -11.69 12.09
N ARG A 153 -4.80 -10.68 11.75
CA ARG A 153 -4.70 -9.39 12.44
C ARG A 153 -5.75 -8.36 12.00
N MET A 154 -6.48 -8.61 10.91
CA MET A 154 -7.54 -7.71 10.45
C MET A 154 -8.82 -7.82 11.29
N ALA A 155 -9.68 -6.81 11.19
CA ALA A 155 -10.98 -6.80 11.85
C ALA A 155 -11.83 -8.01 11.44
N ALA A 156 -12.68 -8.50 12.37
CA ALA A 156 -13.47 -9.72 12.19
C ALA A 156 -14.29 -9.76 10.89
N LYS A 157 -14.76 -8.59 10.41
CA LYS A 157 -15.52 -8.46 9.16
C LYS A 157 -14.77 -8.89 7.89
N TYR A 158 -13.44 -8.97 7.92
CA TYR A 158 -12.58 -9.40 6.81
C TYR A 158 -12.12 -10.86 6.91
N ARG A 159 -12.38 -11.53 8.05
CA ARG A 159 -11.87 -12.88 8.34
C ARG A 159 -12.84 -14.01 7.96
N ARG A 160 -14.00 -13.72 7.35
CA ARG A 160 -15.06 -14.71 7.11
C ARG A 160 -15.73 -14.55 5.73
N GLY A 161 -16.23 -15.67 5.20
CA GLY A 161 -17.09 -15.72 4.02
C GLY A 161 -16.45 -15.19 2.74
N SER A 162 -17.26 -14.70 1.81
CA SER A 162 -16.80 -14.17 0.51
C SER A 162 -15.86 -12.97 0.65
N ARG A 163 -15.92 -12.22 1.76
CA ARG A 163 -15.00 -11.12 2.05
C ARG A 163 -13.58 -11.60 2.29
N LEU A 164 -13.40 -12.75 2.95
CA LEU A 164 -12.07 -13.33 3.17
C LEU A 164 -11.39 -13.68 1.85
N ALA A 165 -12.12 -14.29 0.91
CA ALA A 165 -11.60 -14.63 -0.41
C ALA A 165 -11.14 -13.37 -1.16
N ARG A 166 -11.97 -12.32 -1.14
CA ARG A 166 -11.63 -11.02 -1.75
C ARG A 166 -10.40 -10.40 -1.08
N THR A 167 -10.38 -10.29 0.24
CA THR A 167 -9.24 -9.73 0.99
C THR A 167 -7.93 -10.49 0.70
N ARG A 168 -7.96 -11.82 0.60
CA ARG A 168 -6.78 -12.61 0.21
C ARG A 168 -6.33 -12.32 -1.21
N ALA A 169 -7.26 -12.16 -2.15
CA ALA A 169 -6.94 -11.79 -3.53
C ALA A 169 -6.33 -10.38 -3.60
N ASP A 170 -6.88 -9.41 -2.87
CA ASP A 170 -6.37 -8.04 -2.80
C ASP A 170 -4.96 -8.00 -2.20
N LEU A 171 -4.72 -8.71 -1.09
CA LEU A 171 -3.39 -8.81 -0.47
C LEU A 171 -2.39 -9.55 -1.35
N HIS A 172 -2.82 -10.56 -2.10
CA HIS A 172 -1.96 -11.22 -3.08
C HIS A 172 -1.57 -10.26 -4.21
N ALA A 173 -2.53 -9.54 -4.79
CA ALA A 173 -2.25 -8.56 -5.83
C ALA A 173 -1.27 -7.48 -5.34
N LEU A 174 -1.39 -7.08 -4.07
CA LEU A 174 -0.50 -6.09 -3.47
C LEU A 174 0.92 -6.62 -3.19
N TYR A 175 1.05 -7.81 -2.60
CA TYR A 175 2.35 -8.31 -2.13
C TYR A 175 3.13 -9.12 -3.16
N SER A 176 2.49 -9.70 -4.17
CA SER A 176 3.18 -10.48 -5.20
C SER A 176 4.24 -9.68 -5.97
N PRO A 177 3.98 -8.43 -6.41
CA PRO A 177 4.99 -7.59 -7.04
C PRO A 177 6.20 -7.34 -6.13
N LEU A 178 5.96 -7.02 -4.85
CA LEU A 178 7.04 -6.87 -3.86
C LEU A 178 7.88 -8.14 -3.74
N PHE A 179 7.25 -9.32 -3.62
CA PHE A 179 7.99 -10.58 -3.49
C PHE A 179 8.83 -10.90 -4.74
N ALA A 180 8.39 -10.47 -5.92
CA ALA A 180 9.12 -10.64 -7.16
C ALA A 180 10.36 -9.72 -7.23
N THR A 181 10.31 -8.54 -6.61
CA THR A 181 11.37 -7.53 -6.70
C THR A 181 12.19 -7.37 -5.41
N LEU A 182 11.83 -8.07 -4.34
CA LEU A 182 12.52 -8.00 -3.05
C LEU A 182 13.99 -8.39 -3.22
N GLN A 183 14.88 -7.49 -2.83
CA GLN A 183 16.31 -7.74 -2.81
C GLN A 183 16.66 -8.73 -1.68
N PRO A 184 17.76 -9.50 -1.80
CA PRO A 184 18.24 -10.33 -0.72
C PRO A 184 18.69 -9.50 0.49
N GLY A 185 18.33 -9.96 1.70
CA GLY A 185 18.75 -9.32 2.95
C GLY A 185 17.76 -8.28 3.48
N ARG A 186 18.12 -7.71 4.64
CA ARG A 186 17.35 -6.69 5.37
C ARG A 186 18.27 -5.86 6.24
N THR A 187 17.86 -4.64 6.55
CA THR A 187 18.57 -3.74 7.47
C THR A 187 17.79 -3.61 8.78
N ALA A 188 18.46 -3.64 9.92
CA ALA A 188 17.83 -3.38 11.21
C ALA A 188 17.46 -1.90 11.34
N ILE A 189 16.26 -1.62 11.85
CA ILE A 189 15.86 -0.26 12.23
C ILE A 189 16.60 0.08 13.52
N THR A 190 17.39 1.15 13.48
CA THR A 190 18.19 1.65 14.60
C THR A 190 17.93 3.15 14.78
N ASP A 191 18.25 3.72 15.94
CA ASP A 191 18.11 5.16 16.20
C ASP A 191 18.91 6.02 15.20
N GLU A 192 19.97 5.45 14.61
CA GLU A 192 20.81 6.06 13.57
C GLU A 192 20.17 5.99 12.16
N HIS A 193 19.24 5.07 11.95
CA HIS A 193 18.53 4.85 10.68
C HIS A 193 17.01 4.80 10.94
N PRO A 194 16.37 5.94 11.23
CA PRO A 194 14.95 6.00 11.58
C PRO A 194 14.07 5.78 10.34
N GLY A 195 14.10 4.57 9.78
CA GLY A 195 13.24 4.06 8.70
C GLY A 195 12.88 5.06 7.60
N GLN A 196 13.80 5.96 7.23
CA GLN A 196 13.57 6.91 6.16
C GLN A 196 13.42 6.11 4.85
N ARG A 197 12.23 6.21 4.23
CA ARG A 197 11.93 5.61 2.92
C ARG A 197 12.60 6.37 1.76
N ASN A 198 13.81 6.90 1.99
CA ASN A 198 14.66 7.85 1.22
C ASN A 198 14.48 9.33 1.60
N PRO A 199 15.58 10.07 1.81
CA PRO A 199 15.92 11.25 1.03
C PRO A 199 16.56 10.83 -0.32
N THR A 200 16.29 11.62 -1.36
CA THR A 200 16.88 11.54 -2.71
C THR A 200 18.41 11.42 -2.70
N PRO A 201 19.04 10.80 -3.71
CA PRO A 201 20.50 10.87 -3.86
C PRO A 201 20.92 12.32 -4.18
N ASP A 202 21.91 12.82 -3.44
CA ASP A 202 22.60 14.07 -3.75
C ASP A 202 23.13 14.01 -5.19
N SER A 203 22.67 14.95 -6.02
CA SER A 203 23.23 15.18 -7.34
C SER A 203 24.67 15.71 -7.19
N THR A 204 25.64 14.98 -7.74
CA THR A 204 27.00 15.48 -8.00
C THR A 204 27.19 15.61 -9.50
#